data_AF-A0A9N9E9B0-F1
#
_entry.id   AF-A0A9N9E9B0-F1
#
_cell.length_a   1.000
_cell.length_b   1.000
_cell.length_c   1.000
_cell.angle_alpha   90.00
_cell.angle_beta   90.00
_cell.angle_gamma   90.00
#
_symmetry.space_group_name_H-M   'P 1'
#
loop_
_entity.id
_entity.type
_entity.pdbx_description
1 polymer ?
#
loop_
_entity_poly.entity_id
_entity_poly.type
_entity_poly.pdbx_seq_one_letter_code
_entity_poly.pdbx_strand_id
1 'polypeptide(L)'
;RYKLLQRNNSNDSYASLSPLQRSDSNASLSPLSPLQRSNSNVSLSSILPENNKFDFKAQISEDEPVRPHTLPAWRDVIMAFTKNNYEKAIEGLELYAQSDAKEAYLAKYYAGKLLYEGHLGVPKDEFKALIYLREAADHLSASSYNNYTPMAQYLYADVCLKGGLYDRENGIRYLEMAVRASEKDALFLYGTILWNGEHGLQINSAKAKEMFKLSKSRGNEKADEMLKRIEEN
;
A
#
# COMPACT_ATOMS: atom_id res chain seq x y z
N ARG A 1 -49.17 -28.91 8.39
CA ARG A 1 -50.61 -29.14 8.08
C ARG A 1 -51.24 -27.75 7.93
N TYR A 2 -51.94 -27.50 6.81
CA TYR A 2 -52.58 -26.24 6.33
C TYR A 2 -51.64 -25.23 5.65
N LYS A 3 -51.53 -25.19 4.30
CA LYS A 3 -52.46 -24.76 3.20
C LYS A 3 -52.71 -23.24 3.19
N LEU A 4 -52.05 -22.51 2.28
CA LEU A 4 -52.51 -22.07 0.94
C LEU A 4 -53.46 -20.86 1.00
N LEU A 5 -53.09 -19.78 0.30
CA LEU A 5 -53.92 -19.18 -0.73
C LEU A 5 -53.06 -18.36 -1.71
N GLN A 6 -53.12 -18.78 -2.97
CA GLN A 6 -52.62 -18.13 -4.17
C GLN A 6 -53.62 -17.08 -4.67
N ARG A 7 -53.15 -16.09 -5.45
CA ARG A 7 -53.65 -15.73 -6.80
C ARG A 7 -52.75 -14.60 -7.34
N ASN A 8 -51.96 -14.82 -8.39
CA ASN A 8 -52.30 -14.93 -9.82
C ASN A 8 -52.87 -13.63 -10.39
N ASN A 9 -52.10 -12.99 -11.27
CA ASN A 9 -52.26 -12.98 -12.74
C ASN A 9 -51.53 -11.74 -13.28
N SER A 10 -51.00 -11.66 -14.49
CA SER A 10 -50.66 -12.57 -15.59
C SER A 10 -50.38 -11.64 -16.76
N ASN A 11 -49.46 -12.05 -17.65
CA ASN A 11 -49.49 -11.79 -19.09
C ASN A 11 -49.19 -10.34 -19.53
N ASP A 12 -48.56 -10.03 -20.65
CA ASP A 12 -48.11 -10.76 -21.85
C ASP A 12 -47.34 -9.68 -22.66
N SER A 13 -46.07 -9.84 -23.04
CA SER A 13 -45.54 -10.49 -24.26
C SER A 13 -45.41 -9.59 -25.52
N TYR A 14 -44.36 -9.89 -26.30
CA TYR A 14 -44.04 -9.46 -27.69
C TYR A 14 -43.61 -7.99 -27.93
N ALA A 15 -42.69 -7.62 -28.85
CA ALA A 15 -41.95 -8.32 -29.89
C ALA A 15 -40.83 -7.41 -30.46
N SER A 16 -39.74 -8.05 -30.92
CA SER A 16 -38.84 -7.77 -32.07
C SER A 16 -38.76 -6.38 -32.72
N LEU A 17 -37.53 -5.95 -33.05
CA LEU A 17 -37.01 -5.88 -34.44
C LEU A 17 -35.57 -5.32 -34.47
N SER A 18 -34.71 -5.92 -35.29
CA SER A 18 -33.39 -5.46 -35.75
C SER A 18 -33.40 -5.40 -37.30
N PRO A 19 -32.28 -5.22 -38.03
CA PRO A 19 -31.50 -4.00 -38.28
C PRO A 19 -31.34 -3.68 -39.80
N LEU A 20 -30.95 -2.46 -40.21
CA LEU A 20 -30.55 -2.07 -41.59
C LEU A 20 -29.74 -0.75 -41.52
N GLN A 21 -28.83 -0.34 -42.41
CA GLN A 21 -27.84 -0.91 -43.34
C GLN A 21 -27.12 0.33 -43.95
N ARG A 22 -25.78 0.23 -44.09
CA ARG A 22 -24.84 0.78 -45.11
C ARG A 22 -25.08 2.15 -45.81
N SER A 23 -24.01 2.94 -45.91
CA SER A 23 -23.19 3.18 -47.16
C SER A 23 -22.33 4.45 -46.97
N ASP A 24 -21.00 4.31 -46.96
CA ASP A 24 -20.05 4.61 -48.05
C ASP A 24 -19.80 6.11 -48.29
N SER A 25 -18.57 6.57 -48.05
CA SER A 25 -17.60 6.98 -49.10
C SER A 25 -16.54 8.01 -48.63
N ASN A 26 -15.28 7.57 -48.71
CA ASN A 26 -14.07 8.23 -49.21
C ASN A 26 -13.94 9.77 -49.23
N ALA A 27 -12.93 10.28 -48.53
CA ALA A 27 -12.00 11.27 -49.07
C ALA A 27 -10.61 11.11 -48.40
N SER A 28 -9.57 10.97 -49.24
CA SER A 28 -8.16 10.83 -48.88
C SER A 28 -7.37 12.12 -49.12
N LEU A 29 -6.10 12.10 -48.71
CA LEU A 29 -4.97 13.03 -48.96
C LEU A 29 -4.81 14.13 -47.89
N SER A 30 -3.66 14.42 -47.27
CA SER A 30 -2.26 13.92 -47.20
C SER A 30 -1.54 14.78 -46.12
N PRO A 31 -0.38 14.37 -45.58
CA PRO A 31 0.24 15.00 -44.40
C PRO A 31 1.22 16.13 -44.76
N LEU A 32 1.37 17.14 -43.89
CA LEU A 32 2.42 18.17 -43.99
C LEU A 32 3.52 17.96 -42.93
N SER A 33 4.76 18.04 -43.39
CA SER A 33 6.05 17.83 -42.71
C SER A 33 6.56 19.08 -41.94
N PRO A 34 7.63 18.94 -41.11
CA PRO A 34 8.03 19.93 -40.10
C PRO A 34 9.19 20.83 -40.55
N LEU A 35 9.23 22.11 -40.10
CA LEU A 35 10.41 22.99 -40.23
C LEU A 35 10.56 23.97 -39.04
N GLN A 36 11.69 23.78 -38.34
CA GLN A 36 12.68 24.75 -37.81
C GLN A 36 12.40 25.74 -36.65
N ARG A 37 13.47 25.86 -35.84
CA ARG A 37 13.73 26.61 -34.62
C ARG A 37 13.63 28.14 -34.76
N SER A 38 13.30 28.83 -33.67
CA SER A 38 14.04 30.04 -33.25
C SER A 38 13.98 30.27 -31.74
N ASN A 39 15.15 30.60 -31.17
CA ASN A 39 15.34 31.03 -29.79
C ASN A 39 14.74 32.43 -29.59
N SER A 40 14.10 32.68 -28.44
CA SER A 40 14.09 34.01 -27.85
C SER A 40 14.08 33.92 -26.32
N ASN A 41 15.20 34.38 -25.73
CA ASN A 41 15.31 34.75 -24.33
C ASN A 41 14.37 35.92 -24.07
N VAL A 42 13.46 35.78 -23.11
CA VAL A 42 12.70 36.91 -22.56
C VAL A 42 13.13 37.08 -21.10
N SER A 43 13.92 38.11 -20.85
CA SER A 43 14.18 38.64 -19.51
C SER A 43 12.92 39.29 -18.97
N LEU A 44 12.49 38.90 -17.77
CA LEU A 44 11.44 39.55 -17.00
C LEU A 44 12.03 40.09 -15.69
N SER A 45 12.83 41.14 -15.80
CA SER A 45 13.19 42.03 -14.68
C SER A 45 12.55 43.39 -14.92
N SER A 46 11.27 43.53 -14.59
CA SER A 46 10.60 44.82 -14.40
C SER A 46 9.16 44.60 -13.94
N ILE A 47 8.92 44.72 -12.63
CA ILE A 47 7.75 45.32 -11.95
C ILE A 47 8.09 45.36 -10.43
N LEU A 48 8.07 46.55 -9.84
CA LEU A 48 8.48 47.01 -8.49
C LEU A 48 7.48 46.58 -7.36
N PRO A 49 7.65 46.90 -6.04
CA PRO A 49 8.63 47.80 -5.38
C PRO A 49 9.33 47.28 -4.08
N GLU A 50 10.41 48.00 -3.74
CA GLU A 50 11.12 48.00 -2.46
C GLU A 50 10.25 48.55 -1.33
N ASN A 51 10.16 47.83 -0.20
CA ASN A 51 10.34 48.34 1.17
C ASN A 51 9.79 47.35 2.21
N ASN A 52 10.66 46.48 2.72
CA ASN A 52 10.78 46.27 4.16
C ASN A 52 12.13 45.62 4.46
N LYS A 53 13.06 46.44 4.94
CA LYS A 53 14.32 46.01 5.53
C LYS A 53 14.03 45.16 6.76
N PHE A 54 14.26 43.87 6.67
CA PHE A 54 14.70 43.07 7.81
C PHE A 54 16.02 42.41 7.41
N ASP A 55 17.10 43.02 7.90
CA ASP A 55 18.45 42.48 7.82
C ASP A 55 18.49 41.16 8.61
N PHE A 56 18.56 40.04 7.88
CA PHE A 56 19.01 38.75 8.43
C PHE A 56 20.26 38.30 7.67
N LYS A 57 21.25 39.19 7.55
CA LYS A 57 22.63 38.79 7.27
C LYS A 57 23.28 38.35 8.59
N ALA A 58 22.93 37.16 9.05
CA ALA A 58 23.67 36.45 10.07
C ALA A 58 23.72 34.97 9.69
N GLN A 59 24.90 34.55 9.22
CA GLN A 59 25.38 33.17 9.09
C GLN A 59 24.63 32.27 8.11
N ILE A 60 24.79 32.55 6.82
CA ILE A 60 24.81 31.47 5.81
C ILE A 60 26.28 31.29 5.46
N SER A 61 26.90 30.27 6.05
CA SER A 61 28.16 29.73 5.54
C SER A 61 27.87 29.12 4.17
N GLU A 62 28.06 29.94 3.14
CA GLU A 62 28.31 29.47 1.78
C GLU A 62 29.57 28.61 1.83
N ASP A 63 29.41 27.28 1.99
CA ASP A 63 30.36 26.22 1.58
C ASP A 63 29.97 24.85 2.17
N GLU A 64 28.73 24.38 1.93
CA GLU A 64 28.55 22.93 1.80
C GLU A 64 27.98 22.64 0.41
N PRO A 65 28.66 21.83 -0.42
CA PRO A 65 28.06 21.34 -1.65
C PRO A 65 26.83 20.53 -1.26
N VAL A 66 25.67 20.90 -1.82
CA VAL A 66 24.47 20.05 -1.78
C VAL A 66 24.90 18.67 -2.26
N ARG A 67 25.02 17.71 -1.33
CA ARG A 67 25.52 16.38 -1.67
C ARG A 67 24.60 15.84 -2.77
N PRO A 68 25.13 15.39 -3.92
CA PRO A 68 24.32 14.50 -4.74
C PRO A 68 24.06 13.29 -3.86
N HIS A 69 22.84 13.12 -3.36
CA HIS A 69 22.48 11.95 -2.59
C HIS A 69 22.45 10.75 -3.54
N THR A 70 23.63 10.29 -3.95
CA THR A 70 23.80 9.00 -4.59
C THR A 70 23.26 7.97 -3.61
N LEU A 71 22.25 7.22 -4.05
CA LEU A 71 21.66 6.16 -3.23
C LEU A 71 22.77 5.26 -2.68
N PRO A 72 22.81 5.00 -1.36
CA PRO A 72 23.75 4.03 -0.80
C PRO A 72 23.49 2.66 -1.43
N ALA A 73 24.48 1.76 -1.42
CA ALA A 73 24.23 0.42 -1.94
C ALA A 73 23.12 -0.26 -1.12
N TRP A 74 22.07 -0.76 -1.79
CA TRP A 74 20.93 -1.42 -1.13
C TRP A 74 21.34 -2.49 -0.12
N ARG A 75 22.40 -3.24 -0.43
CA ARG A 75 22.97 -4.26 0.46
C ARG A 75 23.40 -3.70 1.80
N ASP A 76 23.96 -2.49 1.83
CA ASP A 76 24.44 -1.87 3.07
C ASP A 76 23.26 -1.38 3.91
N VAL A 77 22.21 -0.86 3.27
CA VAL A 77 20.96 -0.47 3.93
C VAL A 77 20.31 -1.67 4.63
N ILE A 78 20.20 -2.80 3.92
CA ILE A 78 19.66 -4.04 4.49
C ILE A 78 20.61 -4.65 5.53
N MET A 79 21.93 -4.51 5.36
CA MET A 79 22.87 -4.94 6.38
C MET A 79 22.73 -4.13 7.67
N ALA A 80 22.51 -2.82 7.58
CA ALA A 80 22.23 -1.99 8.74
C ALA A 80 20.93 -2.42 9.44
N PHE A 81 19.87 -2.68 8.68
CA PHE A 81 18.59 -3.18 9.20
C PHE A 81 18.76 -4.52 9.94
N THR A 82 19.46 -5.48 9.33
CA THR A 82 19.66 -6.83 9.90
C THR A 82 20.61 -6.84 11.10
N LYS A 83 21.49 -5.85 11.22
CA LYS A 83 22.37 -5.65 12.38
C LYS A 83 21.73 -4.75 13.46
N ASN A 84 20.42 -4.45 13.34
CA ASN A 84 19.66 -3.59 14.25
C ASN A 84 20.22 -2.16 14.36
N ASN A 85 20.96 -1.69 13.36
CA ASN A 85 21.37 -0.30 13.24
C ASN A 85 20.26 0.48 12.53
N TYR A 86 19.16 0.70 13.25
CA TYR A 86 17.93 1.22 12.67
C TYR A 86 18.03 2.68 12.24
N GLU A 87 18.85 3.50 12.91
CA GLU A 87 19.13 4.89 12.49
C GLU A 87 19.73 4.93 11.09
N LYS A 88 20.82 4.18 10.84
CA LYS A 88 21.42 4.13 9.51
C LYS A 88 20.51 3.44 8.49
N ALA A 89 19.74 2.45 8.93
CA ALA A 89 18.80 1.77 8.05
C ALA A 89 17.70 2.73 7.58
N ILE A 90 17.06 3.49 8.48
CA ILE A 90 15.95 4.37 8.12
C ILE A 90 16.40 5.49 7.18
N GLU A 91 17.60 6.06 7.38
CA GLU A 91 18.18 7.04 6.46
C GLU A 91 18.27 6.49 5.03
N GLY A 92 18.87 5.30 4.86
CA GLY A 92 18.99 4.67 3.55
C GLY A 92 17.63 4.28 2.97
N LEU A 93 16.73 3.75 3.79
CA LEU A 93 15.39 3.35 3.35
C LEU A 93 14.55 4.54 2.89
N GLU A 94 14.64 5.69 3.56
CA GLU A 94 13.92 6.90 3.17
C GLU A 94 14.43 7.47 1.84
N LEU A 95 15.74 7.45 1.60
CA LEU A 95 16.31 7.82 0.31
C LEU A 95 15.77 6.92 -0.82
N TYR A 96 15.75 5.60 -0.59
CA TYR A 96 15.18 4.66 -1.56
C TYR A 96 13.66 4.84 -1.74
N ALA A 97 12.92 5.11 -0.67
CA ALA A 97 11.47 5.30 -0.72
C ALA A 97 11.06 6.51 -1.57
N GLN A 98 11.92 7.54 -1.66
CA GLN A 98 11.70 8.74 -2.47
C GLN A 98 12.27 8.63 -3.89
N SER A 99 12.96 7.54 -4.20
CA SER A 99 13.62 7.33 -5.50
C SER A 99 12.79 6.50 -6.46
N ASP A 100 13.14 6.54 -7.75
CA ASP A 100 12.58 5.64 -8.78
C ASP A 100 13.27 4.27 -8.83
N ALA A 101 14.05 3.91 -7.80
CA ALA A 101 14.73 2.63 -7.74
C ALA A 101 13.72 1.47 -7.71
N LYS A 102 14.11 0.33 -8.29
CA LYS A 102 13.28 -0.90 -8.24
C LYS A 102 13.01 -1.37 -6.80
N GLU A 103 13.87 -1.01 -5.85
CA GLU A 103 13.72 -1.31 -4.43
C GLU A 103 12.82 -0.33 -3.67
N ALA A 104 12.33 0.76 -4.28
CA ALA A 104 11.62 1.84 -3.58
C ALA A 104 10.43 1.33 -2.74
N TYR A 105 9.59 0.46 -3.28
CA TYR A 105 8.44 -0.10 -2.56
C TYR A 105 8.83 -1.10 -1.46
N LEU A 106 9.92 -1.84 -1.66
CA LEU A 106 10.48 -2.69 -0.61
C LEU A 106 11.07 -1.83 0.52
N ALA A 107 11.70 -0.71 0.17
CA ALA A 107 12.20 0.26 1.14
C ALA A 107 11.05 0.90 1.93
N LYS A 108 9.96 1.29 1.27
CA LYS A 108 8.73 1.77 1.92
C LYS A 108 8.17 0.74 2.90
N TYR A 109 8.13 -0.54 2.53
CA TYR A 109 7.72 -1.60 3.44
C TYR A 109 8.60 -1.66 4.71
N TYR A 110 9.93 -1.69 4.56
CA TYR A 110 10.84 -1.76 5.71
C TYR A 110 10.82 -0.48 6.55
N ALA A 111 10.78 0.70 5.92
CA ALA A 111 10.66 1.98 6.61
C ALA A 111 9.35 2.05 7.38
N GLY A 112 8.24 1.71 6.74
CA GLY A 112 6.92 1.69 7.37
C GLY A 112 6.86 0.73 8.56
N LYS A 113 7.50 -0.43 8.46
CA LYS A 113 7.65 -1.36 9.59
C LYS A 113 8.43 -0.74 10.76
N LEU A 114 9.59 -0.12 10.51
CA LEU A 114 10.39 0.51 11.58
C LEU A 114 9.64 1.65 12.26
N LEU A 115 8.97 2.49 11.48
CA LEU A 115 8.20 3.62 12.00
C LEU A 115 6.97 3.16 12.79
N TYR A 116 6.36 2.02 12.43
CA TYR A 116 5.24 1.46 13.18
C TYR A 116 5.69 0.78 14.48
N GLU A 117 6.77 0.01 14.46
CA GLU A 117 7.27 -0.68 15.66
C GLU A 117 7.92 0.32 16.64
N GLY A 118 8.67 1.30 16.10
CA GLY A 118 9.55 2.16 16.88
C GLY A 118 10.74 1.40 17.45
N HIS A 119 11.94 1.96 17.31
CA HIS A 119 13.18 1.37 17.82
C HIS A 119 14.09 2.44 18.42
N LEU A 120 15.13 2.05 19.15
CA LEU A 120 16.12 3.01 19.66
C LEU A 120 16.73 3.78 18.48
N GLY A 121 16.58 5.10 18.48
CA GLY A 121 17.02 5.99 17.38
C GLY A 121 16.00 6.21 16.27
N VAL A 122 14.90 5.47 16.23
CA VAL A 122 13.81 5.62 15.26
C VAL A 122 12.48 5.71 16.02
N PRO A 123 12.00 6.91 16.38
CA PRO A 123 10.75 7.05 17.12
C PRO A 123 9.56 6.54 16.30
N LYS A 124 8.51 6.11 17.00
CA LYS A 124 7.27 5.66 16.36
C LYS A 124 6.62 6.82 15.60
N ASP A 125 6.24 6.58 14.35
CA ASP A 125 5.45 7.49 13.52
C ASP A 125 4.41 6.68 12.75
N GLU A 126 3.25 6.48 13.37
CA GLU A 126 2.17 5.68 12.78
C GLU A 126 1.63 6.28 11.49
N PHE A 127 1.59 7.61 11.37
CA PHE A 127 1.06 8.28 10.20
C PHE A 127 1.95 8.05 8.98
N LYS A 128 3.26 8.28 9.13
CA LYS A 128 4.24 8.03 8.08
C LYS A 128 4.33 6.54 7.75
N ALA A 129 4.25 5.67 8.77
CA ALA A 129 4.19 4.22 8.57
C ALA A 129 3.00 3.81 7.70
N LEU A 130 1.80 4.34 7.98
CA LEU A 130 0.58 4.01 7.25
C LEU A 130 0.68 4.41 5.77
N ILE A 131 1.25 5.59 5.48
CA ILE A 131 1.49 6.04 4.10
C ILE A 131 2.43 5.07 3.36
N TYR A 132 3.60 4.77 3.94
CA TYR A 132 4.58 3.89 3.29
C TYR A 132 4.07 2.46 3.12
N LEU A 133 3.39 1.92 4.14
CA LEU A 133 2.83 0.57 4.07
C LEU A 133 1.72 0.48 3.03
N ARG A 134 0.87 1.50 2.90
CA ARG A 134 -0.17 1.54 1.86
C ARG A 134 0.43 1.48 0.47
N GLU A 135 1.40 2.34 0.20
CA GLU A 135 2.06 2.39 -1.11
C GLU A 135 2.76 1.07 -1.45
N ALA A 136 3.39 0.42 -0.45
CA ALA A 136 3.98 -0.91 -0.63
C ALA A 136 2.93 -2.02 -0.82
N ALA A 137 1.78 -1.94 -0.13
CA ALA A 137 0.70 -2.91 -0.21
C ALA A 137 -0.09 -2.85 -1.53
N ASP A 138 -0.20 -1.65 -2.10
CA ASP A 138 -0.84 -1.39 -3.40
C ASP A 138 0.07 -1.73 -4.59
N HIS A 139 1.39 -1.85 -4.34
CA HIS A 139 2.33 -2.24 -5.36
C HIS A 139 2.26 -3.74 -5.67
N LEU A 140 1.62 -4.06 -6.80
CA LEU A 140 1.58 -5.40 -7.38
C LEU A 140 2.94 -5.72 -8.02
N SER A 141 3.87 -6.29 -7.25
CA SER A 141 5.12 -6.81 -7.81
C SER A 141 4.81 -8.01 -8.71
N ALA A 142 4.85 -7.81 -10.03
CA ALA A 142 4.81 -8.91 -11.01
C ALA A 142 6.06 -9.81 -10.94
N SER A 143 7.06 -9.42 -10.16
CA SER A 143 8.29 -10.18 -9.95
C SER A 143 8.13 -11.19 -8.81
N SER A 144 8.28 -12.47 -9.14
CA SER A 144 8.30 -13.61 -8.21
C SER A 144 9.37 -13.49 -7.11
N TYR A 145 10.38 -12.64 -7.32
CA TYR A 145 11.56 -12.55 -6.44
C TYR A 145 11.32 -11.75 -5.14
N ASN A 146 10.28 -10.90 -5.09
CA ASN A 146 10.04 -10.00 -3.96
C ASN A 146 8.60 -10.13 -3.46
N ASN A 147 8.37 -11.09 -2.57
CA ASN A 147 7.05 -11.38 -2.01
C ASN A 147 6.75 -10.51 -0.77
N TYR A 148 7.05 -9.21 -0.76
CA TYR A 148 6.75 -8.34 0.40
C TYR A 148 5.32 -7.79 0.37
N THR A 149 4.66 -7.77 -0.79
CA THR A 149 3.32 -7.17 -0.93
C THR A 149 2.31 -7.77 0.06
N PRO A 150 2.19 -9.11 0.24
CA PRO A 150 1.28 -9.66 1.24
C PRO A 150 1.64 -9.26 2.68
N MET A 151 2.93 -9.12 2.99
CA MET A 151 3.39 -8.68 4.31
C MET A 151 3.09 -7.20 4.53
N ALA A 152 3.21 -6.36 3.49
CA ALA A 152 2.83 -4.96 3.53
C ALA A 152 1.31 -4.81 3.72
N GLN A 153 0.50 -5.62 3.03
CA GLN A 153 -0.95 -5.67 3.20
C GLN A 153 -1.33 -6.09 4.63
N TYR A 154 -0.65 -7.11 5.18
CA TYR A 154 -0.81 -7.51 6.58
C TYR A 154 -0.46 -6.36 7.55
N LEU A 155 0.73 -5.75 7.42
CA LEU A 155 1.16 -4.70 8.34
C LEU A 155 0.26 -3.48 8.25
N TYR A 156 -0.14 -3.06 7.05
CA TYR A 156 -1.10 -1.98 6.86
C TYR A 156 -2.42 -2.30 7.58
N ALA A 157 -2.93 -3.52 7.42
CA ALA A 157 -4.12 -3.95 8.15
C ALA A 157 -3.93 -3.95 9.67
N ASP A 158 -2.78 -4.40 10.17
CA ASP A 158 -2.47 -4.39 11.60
C ASP A 158 -2.46 -2.96 12.16
N VAL A 159 -1.83 -2.01 11.47
CA VAL A 159 -1.82 -0.59 11.84
C VAL A 159 -3.25 -0.03 11.85
N CYS A 160 -4.05 -0.31 10.84
CA CYS A 160 -5.44 0.17 10.76
C CYS A 160 -6.37 -0.45 11.82
N LEU A 161 -6.12 -1.69 12.24
CA LEU A 161 -7.00 -2.40 13.19
C LEU A 161 -6.60 -2.21 14.65
N LYS A 162 -5.32 -1.94 14.92
CA LYS A 162 -4.77 -1.84 16.29
C LYS A 162 -4.07 -0.51 16.61
N GLY A 163 -3.68 0.25 15.61
CA GLY A 163 -3.01 1.55 15.77
C GLY A 163 -3.96 2.66 16.22
N GLY A 164 -3.40 3.84 16.49
CA GLY A 164 -4.17 5.04 16.86
C GLY A 164 -4.97 5.63 15.70
N LEU A 165 -4.55 5.34 14.46
CA LEU A 165 -5.27 5.71 13.23
C LEU A 165 -6.22 4.59 12.79
N TYR A 166 -7.20 4.29 13.64
CA TYR A 166 -8.13 3.19 13.42
C TYR A 166 -8.97 3.36 12.14
N ASP A 167 -8.89 2.39 11.24
CA ASP A 167 -9.69 2.28 10.03
C ASP A 167 -10.11 0.82 9.82
N ARG A 168 -11.30 0.51 10.32
CA ARG A 168 -11.88 -0.83 10.23
C ARG A 168 -11.99 -1.32 8.79
N GLU A 169 -12.50 -0.49 7.89
CA GLU A 169 -12.91 -0.91 6.54
C GLU A 169 -11.69 -1.26 5.71
N ASN A 170 -10.70 -0.36 5.67
CA ASN A 170 -9.45 -0.65 4.99
C ASN A 170 -8.67 -1.75 5.71
N GLY A 171 -8.67 -1.77 7.05
CA GLY A 171 -8.02 -2.82 7.83
C GLY A 171 -8.47 -4.24 7.44
N ILE A 172 -9.79 -4.48 7.42
CA ILE A 172 -10.33 -5.79 6.99
C ILE A 172 -10.07 -6.05 5.52
N ARG A 173 -10.21 -5.04 4.65
CA ARG A 173 -9.98 -5.21 3.20
C ARG A 173 -8.57 -5.69 2.88
N TYR A 174 -7.54 -5.02 3.42
CA TYR A 174 -6.15 -5.40 3.20
C TYR A 174 -5.80 -6.72 3.88
N LEU A 175 -6.38 -6.99 5.06
CA LEU A 175 -6.21 -8.27 5.74
C LEU A 175 -6.70 -9.43 4.87
N GLU A 176 -7.87 -9.30 4.24
CA GLU A 176 -8.39 -10.32 3.33
C GLU A 176 -7.50 -10.53 2.10
N MET A 177 -6.89 -9.46 1.57
CA MET A 177 -5.94 -9.56 0.45
C MET A 177 -4.71 -10.40 0.85
N ALA A 178 -4.14 -10.12 2.02
CA ALA A 178 -3.02 -10.88 2.57
C ALA A 178 -3.40 -12.35 2.88
N VAL A 179 -4.61 -12.60 3.38
CA VAL A 179 -5.16 -13.95 3.59
C VAL A 179 -5.29 -14.72 2.28
N ARG A 180 -5.79 -14.10 1.20
CA ARG A 180 -5.86 -14.73 -0.14
C ARG A 180 -4.48 -15.08 -0.67
N ALA A 181 -3.47 -14.28 -0.36
CA ALA A 181 -2.06 -14.58 -0.65
C ALA A 181 -1.44 -15.62 0.31
N SER A 182 -2.21 -16.11 1.30
CA SER A 182 -1.77 -17.04 2.34
C SER A 182 -0.54 -16.55 3.11
N GLU A 183 -0.51 -15.24 3.39
CA GLU A 183 0.46 -14.66 4.31
C GLU A 183 0.17 -15.17 5.72
N LYS A 184 1.21 -15.65 6.40
CA LYS A 184 1.08 -16.47 7.61
C LYS A 184 0.61 -15.65 8.81
N ASP A 185 1.02 -14.39 8.92
CA ASP A 185 0.65 -13.50 10.01
C ASP A 185 -0.77 -12.93 9.81
N ALA A 186 -1.18 -12.66 8.58
CA ALA A 186 -2.54 -12.32 8.17
C ALA A 186 -3.53 -13.45 8.46
N LEU A 187 -3.18 -14.69 8.12
CA LEU A 187 -4.00 -15.86 8.45
C LEU A 187 -4.22 -15.99 9.96
N PHE A 188 -3.17 -15.79 10.75
CA PHE A 188 -3.26 -15.81 12.20
C PHE A 188 -4.14 -14.68 12.75
N LEU A 189 -3.93 -13.44 12.27
CA LEU A 189 -4.72 -12.29 12.68
C LEU A 189 -6.20 -12.44 12.32
N TYR A 190 -6.51 -12.84 11.09
CA TYR A 190 -7.88 -13.07 10.64
C TYR A 190 -8.55 -14.22 11.41
N GLY A 191 -7.83 -15.30 11.70
CA GLY A 191 -8.30 -16.36 12.58
C GLY A 191 -8.64 -15.86 13.98
N THR A 192 -7.80 -14.99 14.54
CA THR A 192 -8.01 -14.37 15.87
C THR A 192 -9.27 -13.50 15.88
N ILE A 193 -9.44 -12.67 14.87
CA ILE A 193 -10.62 -11.80 14.73
C ILE A 193 -11.91 -12.63 14.62
N LEU A 194 -11.89 -13.74 13.87
CA LEU A 194 -13.03 -14.66 13.76
C LEU A 194 -13.29 -15.46 15.03
N TRP A 195 -12.25 -15.77 15.81
CA TRP A 195 -12.40 -16.48 17.08
C TRP A 195 -13.09 -15.60 18.12
N ASN A 196 -12.68 -14.32 18.20
CA ASN A 196 -13.21 -13.37 19.18
C ASN A 196 -14.49 -12.65 18.72
N GLY A 197 -14.74 -12.55 17.41
CA GLY A 197 -15.84 -11.77 16.85
C GLY A 197 -15.57 -10.26 16.87
N GLU A 198 -14.38 -9.86 16.43
CA GLU A 198 -13.91 -8.47 16.49
C GLU A 198 -14.14 -7.72 15.17
N HIS A 199 -14.01 -6.39 15.22
CA HIS A 199 -14.08 -5.52 14.04
C HIS A 199 -15.30 -5.82 13.16
N GLY A 200 -16.46 -6.05 13.78
CA GLY A 200 -17.74 -6.29 13.12
C GLY A 200 -17.82 -7.59 12.31
N LEU A 201 -16.87 -8.52 12.49
CA LEU A 201 -17.00 -9.90 12.03
C LEU A 201 -17.64 -10.74 13.14
N GLN A 202 -18.54 -11.65 12.77
CA GLN A 202 -19.15 -12.57 13.74
C GLN A 202 -18.20 -13.70 14.10
N ILE A 203 -18.38 -14.24 15.30
CA ILE A 203 -17.64 -15.42 15.76
C ILE A 203 -17.86 -16.57 14.78
N ASN A 204 -16.77 -17.16 14.32
CA ASN A 204 -16.76 -18.36 13.52
C ASN A 204 -15.58 -19.25 13.89
N SER A 205 -15.75 -20.03 14.96
CA SER A 205 -14.72 -20.91 15.52
C SER A 205 -14.21 -21.96 14.53
N ALA A 206 -15.08 -22.47 13.66
CA ALA A 206 -14.70 -23.46 12.65
C ALA A 206 -13.73 -22.86 11.62
N LYS A 207 -14.09 -21.71 11.04
CA LYS A 207 -13.24 -20.98 10.09
C LYS A 207 -11.96 -20.47 10.76
N ALA A 208 -12.04 -19.99 12.01
CA ALA A 208 -10.86 -19.58 12.78
C ALA A 208 -9.86 -20.74 12.93
N LYS A 209 -10.32 -21.94 13.30
CA LYS A 209 -9.47 -23.14 13.40
C LYS A 209 -8.81 -23.50 12.08
N GLU A 210 -9.52 -23.37 10.95
CA GLU A 210 -8.93 -23.56 9.61
C GLU A 210 -7.83 -22.54 9.31
N MET A 211 -8.07 -21.25 9.61
CA MET A 211 -7.08 -20.20 9.40
C MET A 211 -5.83 -20.43 10.25
N PHE A 212 -5.97 -20.85 11.51
CA PHE A 212 -4.83 -21.18 12.36
C PHE A 212 -4.05 -22.40 11.83
N LYS A 213 -4.72 -23.45 11.36
CA LYS A 213 -4.05 -24.60 10.73
C LYS A 213 -3.25 -24.19 9.49
N LEU A 214 -3.81 -23.33 8.65
CA LEU A 214 -3.13 -22.83 7.46
C LEU A 214 -1.95 -21.91 7.82
N SER A 215 -2.13 -21.05 8.83
CA SER A 215 -1.07 -20.19 9.35
C SER A 215 0.11 -21.02 9.89
N LYS A 216 -0.18 -22.09 10.66
CA LYS A 216 0.83 -23.06 11.13
C LYS A 216 1.57 -23.72 9.99
N SER A 217 0.87 -24.23 8.97
CA SER A 217 1.52 -24.91 7.84
C SER A 217 2.41 -23.97 7.01
N ARG A 218 2.22 -22.66 7.13
CA ARG A 218 3.08 -21.60 6.58
C ARG A 218 4.20 -21.14 7.52
N GLY A 219 4.39 -21.79 8.66
CA GLY A 219 5.48 -21.50 9.60
C GLY A 219 5.17 -20.38 10.59
N ASN A 220 3.90 -20.16 10.95
CA ASN A 220 3.56 -19.30 12.08
C ASN A 220 3.48 -20.12 13.37
N GLU A 221 4.48 -19.96 14.24
CA GLU A 221 4.57 -20.69 15.51
C GLU A 221 3.50 -20.28 16.52
N LYS A 222 2.99 -19.04 16.45
CA LYS A 222 1.92 -18.57 17.35
C LYS A 222 0.61 -19.35 17.13
N ALA A 223 0.41 -19.88 15.93
CA ALA A 223 -0.77 -20.67 15.61
C ALA A 223 -0.81 -22.00 16.38
N ASP A 224 0.35 -22.55 16.78
CA ASP A 224 0.40 -23.78 17.58
C ASP A 224 -0.23 -23.61 18.96
N GLU A 225 0.14 -22.51 19.64
CA GLU A 225 -0.42 -22.19 20.94
C GLU A 225 -1.93 -22.01 20.87
N MET A 226 -2.41 -21.31 19.84
CA MET A 226 -3.83 -21.08 19.66
C MET A 226 -4.60 -22.37 19.34
N LEU A 227 -4.04 -23.25 18.50
CA LEU A 227 -4.67 -24.54 18.20
C LEU A 227 -4.76 -25.44 19.43
N LYS A 228 -3.75 -25.47 20.29
CA LYS A 228 -3.80 -26.20 21.57
C LYS A 228 -4.91 -25.67 22.47
N ARG A 229 -5.00 -24.34 22.64
CA ARG A 229 -6.08 -23.70 23.42
C ARG A 229 -7.48 -24.03 22.89
N ILE A 230 -7.63 -24.23 21.58
CA ILE A 230 -8.91 -24.62 20.95
C ILE A 230 -9.22 -26.10 21.18
N GLU A 231 -8.21 -26.95 21.34
CA GLU A 231 -8.39 -28.39 21.57
C GLU A 231 -8.59 -28.74 23.05
N GLU A 232 -8.14 -27.87 23.95
CA GLU A 232 -8.29 -28.01 25.41
C GLU A 232 -9.63 -27.47 25.95
N ASN A 233 -10.38 -26.69 25.15
CA ASN A 233 -11.72 -26.15 25.48
C ASN A 233 -12.82 -26.95 24.78
#